data_AF-A0A4S4C067-F1
#
_entry.id   AF-A0A4S4C067-F1
#
_cell.length_a   1.000
_cell.length_b   1.000
_cell.length_c   1.000
_cell.angle_alpha   90.00
_cell.angle_beta   90.00
_cell.angle_gamma   90.00
#
_symmetry.space_group_name_H-M   'P 1'
#
loop_
_entity.id
_entity.type
_entity.pdbx_description
1 polymer ?
#
loop_
_entity_poly.entity_id
_entity_poly.type
_entity_poly.pdbx_seq_one_letter_code
_entity_poly.pdbx_strand_id
1 'polypeptide(L)'
;MYVTTFISNFNKARFLTPLLLNQTLVVEIRPYQESSHFIEFTSNGAKKLVSPPKKIDFTLEGDEQDISEVLLHNVSLKQLIAFGKISIKGTYRTFLRVEAIIKLC
;
A
#
# COMPACT_ATOMS: atom_id res chain seq x y z
N MET A 1 8.62 -1.95 -10.62
CA MET A 1 7.94 -3.22 -11.01
C MET A 1 7.11 -3.83 -9.87
N TYR A 2 7.46 -3.58 -8.60
CA TYR A 2 6.78 -4.14 -7.42
C TYR A 2 5.33 -3.66 -7.26
N VAL A 3 5.01 -2.38 -7.52
CA VAL A 3 3.64 -1.83 -7.40
C VAL A 3 2.64 -2.55 -8.31
N THR A 4 3.00 -2.79 -9.58
CA THR A 4 2.11 -3.48 -10.52
C THR A 4 1.88 -4.93 -10.11
N THR A 5 2.90 -5.58 -9.55
CA THR A 5 2.81 -6.94 -9.00
C THR A 5 1.89 -6.98 -7.79
N PHE A 6 2.06 -6.06 -6.85
CA PHE A 6 1.21 -5.94 -5.67
C PHE A 6 -0.27 -5.72 -6.03
N ILE A 7 -0.54 -4.83 -7.01
CA ILE A 7 -1.90 -4.62 -7.54
C ILE A 7 -2.46 -5.90 -8.17
N SER A 8 -1.65 -6.64 -8.93
CA SER A 8 -2.06 -7.92 -9.52
C SER A 8 -2.42 -8.96 -8.46
N ASN A 9 -1.60 -9.08 -7.41
CA ASN A 9 -1.85 -9.98 -6.30
C ASN A 9 -3.16 -9.63 -5.57
N PHE A 10 -3.37 -8.35 -5.26
CA PHE A 10 -4.62 -7.86 -4.67
C PHE A 10 -5.85 -8.23 -5.53
N ASN A 11 -5.77 -8.01 -6.84
CA ASN A 11 -6.86 -8.28 -7.76
C ASN A 11 -7.17 -9.78 -7.94
N LYS A 12 -6.18 -10.66 -7.71
CA LYS A 12 -6.38 -12.11 -7.65
C LYS A 12 -7.01 -12.55 -6.33
N ALA A 13 -6.65 -11.89 -5.24
CA ALA A 13 -7.17 -12.12 -3.90
C ALA A 13 -8.56 -11.50 -3.70
N ARG A 14 -9.57 -11.97 -4.46
CA ARG A 14 -10.96 -11.45 -4.41
C ARG A 14 -11.58 -11.46 -3.01
N PHE A 15 -11.08 -12.29 -2.10
CA PHE A 15 -11.52 -12.35 -0.70
C PHE A 15 -11.10 -11.13 0.13
N LEU A 16 -10.25 -10.23 -0.40
CA LEU A 16 -9.83 -8.99 0.25
C LEU A 16 -10.78 -7.82 0.01
N THR A 17 -11.61 -7.88 -1.04
CA THR A 17 -12.53 -6.79 -1.36
C THR A 17 -13.53 -6.47 -0.24
N PRO A 18 -13.99 -7.43 0.60
CA PRO A 18 -14.82 -7.11 1.77
C PRO A 18 -14.10 -6.26 2.83
N LEU A 19 -12.77 -6.29 2.92
CA LEU A 19 -12.00 -5.43 3.86
C LEU A 19 -12.20 -3.94 3.55
N LEU A 20 -12.64 -3.62 2.33
CA LEU A 20 -12.85 -2.26 1.87
C LEU A 20 -14.29 -1.78 2.10
N LEU A 21 -15.27 -2.61 2.46
CA LEU A 21 -16.63 -2.22 2.90
C LEU A 21 -17.27 -1.01 2.15
N ASN A 22 -17.21 -0.98 0.82
CA ASN A 22 -17.66 0.15 -0.03
C ASN A 22 -16.92 1.50 0.17
N GLN A 23 -15.75 1.48 0.79
CA GLN A 23 -14.85 2.60 0.96
C GLN A 23 -13.71 2.52 -0.05
N THR A 24 -13.36 3.67 -0.61
CA THR A 24 -12.14 3.84 -1.39
C THR A 24 -10.99 4.12 -0.42
N LEU A 25 -9.90 3.37 -0.55
CA LEU A 25 -8.65 3.60 0.17
C LEU A 25 -7.58 4.03 -0.83
N VAL A 26 -7.05 5.24 -0.65
CA VAL A 26 -5.99 5.78 -1.50
C VAL A 26 -4.65 5.74 -0.75
N VAL A 27 -3.72 4.95 -1.27
CA VAL A 27 -2.37 4.79 -0.71
C VAL A 27 -1.35 5.45 -1.61
N GLU A 28 -0.52 6.30 -1.03
CA GLU A 28 0.70 6.80 -1.65
C GLU A 28 1.88 5.93 -1.23
N ILE A 29 2.64 5.45 -2.21
CA ILE A 29 3.95 4.84 -2.05
C ILE A 29 4.98 5.89 -2.45
N ARG A 30 5.83 6.32 -1.54
CA ARG A 30 6.78 7.41 -1.73
C ARG A 30 8.21 6.93 -1.50
N PRO A 31 8.89 6.43 -2.54
CA PRO A 31 10.33 6.17 -2.47
C PRO A 31 11.10 7.49 -2.29
N TYR A 32 12.23 7.49 -1.56
CA TYR A 32 13.00 8.72 -1.35
C TYR A 32 13.64 9.30 -2.61
N GLN A 33 14.05 8.44 -3.54
CA GLN A 33 14.82 8.83 -4.74
C GLN A 33 14.00 8.78 -6.04
N GLU A 34 12.72 8.38 -5.96
CA GLU A 34 11.86 8.20 -7.12
C GLU A 34 10.52 8.95 -6.99
N SER A 35 9.76 8.97 -8.07
CA SER A 35 8.42 9.56 -8.06
C SER A 35 7.43 8.69 -7.29
N SER A 36 6.55 9.32 -6.52
CA SER A 36 5.47 8.63 -5.81
C SER A 36 4.60 7.79 -6.76
N HIS A 37 4.08 6.69 -6.24
CA HIS A 37 3.03 5.90 -6.86
C HIS A 37 1.75 6.01 -6.04
N PHE A 38 0.62 6.18 -6.72
CA PHE A 38 -0.67 6.27 -6.06
C PHE A 38 -1.50 5.05 -6.43
N ILE A 39 -2.00 4.34 -5.43
CA ILE A 39 -2.80 3.13 -5.58
C ILE A 39 -4.18 3.40 -4.98
N GLU A 40 -5.21 3.18 -5.79
CA GLU A 40 -6.60 3.20 -5.35
C GLU A 40 -7.06 1.77 -5.12
N PHE A 41 -7.51 1.47 -3.90
CA PHE A 41 -8.16 0.22 -3.53
C PHE A 41 -9.66 0.46 -3.39
N THR A 42 -10.46 -0.38 -4.06
CA THR A 42 -11.93 -0.36 -4.02
C THR A 42 -12.48 -1.78 -3.87
N SER A 43 -13.78 -1.91 -3.62
CA SER A 43 -14.48 -3.19 -3.66
C SER A 43 -14.41 -3.91 -5.01
N ASN A 44 -14.06 -3.20 -6.09
CA ASN A 44 -13.89 -3.77 -7.44
C ASN A 44 -12.44 -4.15 -7.77
N GLY A 45 -11.51 -3.96 -6.82
CA GLY A 45 -10.08 -4.21 -7.03
C GLY A 45 -9.22 -2.98 -6.77
N ALA A 46 -7.94 -3.13 -7.07
CA ALA A 46 -6.91 -2.11 -6.99
C ALA A 46 -6.45 -1.66 -8.38
N LYS A 47 -6.08 -0.39 -8.51
CA LYS A 47 -5.43 0.17 -9.70
C LYS A 47 -4.42 1.26 -9.33
N LYS A 48 -3.43 1.46 -10.19
CA LYS A 48 -2.52 2.60 -10.12
C LYS A 48 -3.22 3.83 -10.69
N LEU A 49 -3.15 4.96 -9.99
CA LEU A 49 -3.63 6.24 -10.50
C LEU A 49 -2.54 6.91 -11.34
N VAL A 50 -2.95 7.52 -12.46
CA VAL A 50 -2.05 8.18 -13.41
C VAL A 50 -1.70 9.61 -12.94
N SER A 51 -2.59 10.23 -12.16
CA SER A 51 -2.41 11.57 -11.60
C SER A 51 -2.52 11.56 -10.07
N PRO A 52 -1.88 12.53 -9.37
CA PRO A 52 -2.00 12.67 -7.93
C PRO A 52 -3.47 12.88 -7.50
N PRO A 53 -3.98 12.08 -6.56
CA PRO A 53 -5.35 12.22 -6.06
C PRO A 53 -5.46 13.43 -5.13
N LYS A 54 -6.69 13.97 -4.99
CA LYS A 54 -6.98 15.08 -4.06
C LYS A 54 -6.87 14.68 -2.58
N LYS A 55 -7.06 13.40 -2.28
CA LYS A 55 -7.05 12.85 -0.92
C LYS A 55 -6.16 11.61 -0.89
N ILE A 56 -5.27 11.55 0.10
CA ILE A 56 -4.42 10.41 0.40
C ILE A 56 -4.78 9.94 1.80
N ASP A 57 -5.20 8.68 1.94
CA ASP A 57 -5.60 8.12 3.23
C ASP A 57 -4.41 7.54 4.00
N PHE A 58 -3.40 7.07 3.27
CA PHE A 58 -2.18 6.48 3.81
C PHE A 58 -0.99 6.81 2.92
N THR A 59 0.14 7.16 3.52
CA THR A 59 1.44 7.27 2.84
C THR A 59 2.39 6.28 3.47
N LEU A 60 3.12 5.55 2.64
CA LEU A 60 4.24 4.69 3.00
C LEU A 60 5.50 5.24 2.32
N GLU A 61 6.50 5.59 3.09
CA GLU A 61 7.69 6.33 2.64
C GLU A 61 8.97 5.65 3.12
N GLY A 62 9.97 5.50 2.26
CA GLY A 62 11.18 4.72 2.55
C GLY A 62 12.08 4.52 1.33
N ASP A 63 13.12 3.71 1.47
CA ASP A 63 13.94 3.27 0.33
C ASP A 63 13.14 2.33 -0.58
N GLU A 64 13.34 2.40 -1.91
CA GLU A 64 12.57 1.59 -2.86
C GLU A 64 12.66 0.08 -2.57
N GLN A 65 13.85 -0.38 -2.18
CA GLN A 65 14.08 -1.78 -1.82
C GLN A 65 13.25 -2.19 -0.59
N ASP A 66 13.29 -1.41 0.48
CA ASP A 66 12.54 -1.66 1.71
C ASP A 66 11.03 -1.67 1.46
N ILE A 67 10.55 -0.70 0.65
CA ILE A 67 9.15 -0.62 0.21
C ILE A 67 8.76 -1.88 -0.58
N SER A 68 9.59 -2.30 -1.53
CA SER A 68 9.37 -3.47 -2.36
C SER A 68 9.28 -4.74 -1.51
N GLU A 69 10.20 -4.92 -0.55
CA GLU A 69 10.20 -6.06 0.37
C GLU A 69 8.92 -6.13 1.21
N VAL A 70 8.39 -4.99 1.64
CA VAL A 70 7.10 -4.93 2.34
C VAL A 70 5.94 -5.27 1.43
N LEU A 71 5.85 -4.65 0.25
CA LEU A 71 4.70 -4.83 -0.65
C LEU A 71 4.63 -6.23 -1.25
N LEU A 72 5.76 -6.93 -1.35
CA LEU A 72 5.84 -8.33 -1.77
C LEU A 72 5.77 -9.31 -0.58
N HIS A 73 5.49 -8.80 0.62
CA HIS A 73 5.36 -9.56 1.87
C HIS A 73 6.59 -10.38 2.26
N ASN A 74 7.79 -9.98 1.80
CA ASN A 74 9.05 -10.60 2.22
C ASN A 74 9.43 -10.19 3.65
N VAL A 75 9.07 -8.97 4.05
CA VAL A 75 9.35 -8.39 5.37
C VAL A 75 8.11 -7.72 5.93
N SER A 76 7.93 -7.77 7.26
CA SER A 76 6.81 -7.11 7.91
C SER A 76 6.94 -5.58 7.86
N LEU A 77 5.87 -4.88 7.46
CA LEU A 77 5.79 -3.42 7.56
C LEU A 77 6.11 -2.92 8.98
N LYS A 78 5.64 -3.62 10.03
CA LYS A 78 5.92 -3.26 11.42
C LYS A 78 7.41 -3.33 11.75
N GLN A 79 8.14 -4.30 11.20
CA GLN A 79 9.58 -4.44 11.44
C GLN A 79 10.34 -3.28 10.80
N LEU A 80 10.04 -2.93 9.55
CA LEU A 80 10.73 -1.81 8.89
C LEU A 80 10.37 -0.44 9.48
N ILE A 81 9.15 -0.27 10.00
CA ILE A 81 8.80 0.91 10.81
C ILE A 81 9.63 0.95 12.09
N ALA A 82 9.73 -0.17 12.82
CA ALA A 82 10.50 -0.23 14.07
C ALA A 82 12.00 0.02 13.86
N PHE A 83 12.55 -0.39 12.72
CA PHE A 83 13.94 -0.11 12.32
C PHE A 83 14.16 1.30 11.76
N GLY A 84 13.10 2.12 11.64
CA GLY A 84 13.19 3.47 11.08
C GLY A 84 13.47 3.50 9.58
N LYS A 85 13.30 2.38 8.88
CA LYS A 85 13.50 2.23 7.43
C LYS A 85 12.30 2.70 6.62
N ILE A 86 11.11 2.53 7.19
CA ILE A 86 9.86 3.02 6.60
C ILE A 86 9.17 3.99 7.58
N SER A 87 8.76 5.12 7.05
CA SER A 87 7.86 6.07 7.69
C SER A 87 6.46 5.92 7.12
N ILE A 88 5.44 6.16 7.95
CA ILE A 88 4.05 6.10 7.53
C ILE A 88 3.28 7.36 7.95
N LYS A 89 2.30 7.76 7.15
CA LYS A 89 1.33 8.81 7.51
C LYS A 89 -0.08 8.29 7.27
N GLY A 90 -0.98 8.56 8.21
CA GLY A 90 -2.37 8.10 8.15
C GLY A 90 -2.89 7.74 9.53
N THR A 91 -4.17 7.39 9.63
CA THR A 91 -4.74 6.94 10.91
C THR A 91 -4.29 5.53 11.26
N TYR A 92 -4.26 5.18 12.54
CA TYR A 92 -3.98 3.81 12.97
C TYR A 92 -4.95 2.78 12.37
N ARG A 93 -6.22 3.15 12.18
CA ARG A 93 -7.22 2.31 11.50
C ARG A 93 -6.83 2.06 10.05
N THR A 94 -6.34 3.08 9.34
CA THR A 94 -5.85 2.95 7.97
C THR A 94 -4.61 2.05 7.91
N PHE A 95 -3.68 2.24 8.85
CA PHE A 95 -2.51 1.37 8.99
C PHE A 95 -2.89 -0.11 9.13
N LEU A 96 -3.79 -0.45 10.05
CA LEU A 96 -4.22 -1.85 10.24
C LEU A 96 -4.82 -2.46 8.97
N ARG A 97 -5.58 -1.66 8.20
CA ARG A 97 -6.14 -2.10 6.91
C ARG A 97 -5.05 -2.34 5.88
N VAL A 98 -4.13 -1.40 5.72
CA VAL A 98 -3.01 -1.53 4.77
C VAL A 98 -2.11 -2.72 5.14
N GLU A 99 -1.82 -2.91 6.43
CA GLU A 99 -1.06 -4.07 6.91
C GLU A 99 -1.79 -5.39 6.61
N ALA A 100 -3.10 -5.46 6.81
CA ALA A 100 -3.89 -6.64 6.48
C ALA A 100 -3.88 -6.92 4.97
N ILE A 101 -4.02 -5.88 4.14
CA ILE A 101 -3.94 -6.00 2.68
C ILE A 101 -2.57 -6.55 2.27
N ILE A 102 -1.48 -5.96 2.77
CA ILE A 102 -0.10 -6.39 2.46
C ILE A 102 0.13 -7.86 2.84
N LYS A 103 -0.35 -8.29 4.01
CA LYS A 103 -0.15 -9.68 4.49
C LYS A 103 -0.93 -10.74 3.73
N LEU A 104 -1.99 -10.35 3.04
CA LEU A 104 -2.92 -11.28 2.41
C LEU A 104 -2.85 -11.26 0.88
N CYS A 105 -2.03 -10.38 0.30
CA CYS A 105 -1.65 -10.36 -1.11
C CYS A 105 -0.45 -11.29 -1.37
#